data_AF-A0A7X6VU82-F1
#
_entry.id   AF-A0A7X6VU82-F1
#
_cell.length_a   1.000
_cell.length_b   1.000
_cell.length_c   1.000
_cell.angle_alpha   90.00
_cell.angle_beta   90.00
_cell.angle_gamma   90.00
#
_symmetry.space_group_name_H-M   'P 1'
#
loop_
_entity.id
_entity.type
_entity.pdbx_description
1 polymer ?
#
loop_
_entity_poly.entity_id
_entity_poly.type
_entity_poly.pdbx_seq_one_letter_code
_entity_poly.pdbx_strand_id
1 'polypeptide(L)'
;FYSIIGYFHFKDILWVVHQNYALVGESHVELKGDYFHYFRFYHQIWGSAYAVFLILGIGIIFTHVFKLVRGKSRYEFVEEVFILFLGNTVGCFILHSLLYAVPGILNNLGMVRYLATLIPSSAIVALIGLNIIDLPKFNRIVFLKPVVLIITVVLIFWSSLSQWFFPFKPNQEQIVMKQMANYIQKEMPDFKKIYFSHPLFPYYAELDPYDINKVEVLWSADLEHLSQLPDSTLILWDSHFLKGDGGIPFEWLSENPNYIMLKHYDYIFPELSFEACLFIRGDNPVPVPVPVELVYPDGQVSGSTLQVP
;
A
#
# COMPACT_ATOMS: atom_id res chain seq x y z
N PHE A 1 4.86 10.63 -23.33
CA PHE A 1 5.51 9.40 -23.84
C PHE A 1 4.50 8.24 -23.94
N TYR A 2 3.91 7.77 -22.85
CA TYR A 2 2.91 6.68 -22.86
C TYR A 2 1.70 6.93 -23.79
N SER A 3 1.19 8.15 -23.85
CA SER A 3 0.15 8.55 -24.82
C SER A 3 0.56 8.29 -26.28
N ILE A 4 1.80 8.59 -26.65
CA ILE A 4 2.30 8.46 -28.02
C ILE A 4 2.44 6.97 -28.39
N ILE A 5 3.02 6.16 -27.49
CA ILE A 5 3.15 4.72 -27.73
C ILE A 5 1.77 4.07 -27.80
N GLY A 6 0.92 4.35 -26.81
CA GLY A 6 -0.41 3.75 -26.76
C GLY A 6 -1.33 4.24 -27.88
N TYR A 7 -1.10 5.41 -28.49
CA TYR A 7 -1.82 5.80 -29.71
C TYR A 7 -1.66 4.77 -30.84
N PHE A 8 -0.49 4.15 -30.99
CA PHE A 8 -0.30 3.14 -32.02
C PHE A 8 -1.08 1.86 -31.75
N HIS A 9 -1.30 1.52 -30.47
CA HIS A 9 -2.02 0.34 -30.02
C HIS A 9 -3.53 0.58 -29.87
N PHE A 10 -3.92 1.54 -29.03
CA PHE A 10 -5.30 1.89 -28.69
C PHE A 10 -5.98 2.84 -29.68
N LYS A 11 -5.24 3.41 -30.65
CA LYS A 11 -5.73 4.43 -31.61
C LYS A 11 -6.31 5.69 -30.96
N ASP A 12 -5.97 5.92 -29.70
CA ASP A 12 -6.42 7.05 -28.90
C ASP A 12 -5.21 7.70 -28.21
N ILE A 13 -4.96 8.99 -28.46
CA ILE A 13 -3.85 9.72 -27.83
C ILE A 13 -4.09 9.96 -26.34
N LEU A 14 -5.36 10.01 -25.93
CA LEU A 14 -5.82 10.17 -24.55
C LEU A 14 -6.25 8.84 -23.93
N TRP A 15 -5.80 7.70 -24.48
CA TRP A 15 -6.12 6.36 -23.97
C TRP A 15 -5.82 6.20 -22.46
N VAL A 16 -4.78 6.90 -21.97
CA VAL A 16 -4.40 6.93 -20.55
C VAL A 16 -5.54 7.44 -19.67
N VAL A 17 -6.37 8.35 -20.19
CA VAL A 17 -7.53 8.88 -19.45
C VAL A 17 -8.77 8.03 -19.74
N HIS A 18 -9.02 7.68 -21.00
CA HIS A 18 -10.27 7.03 -21.41
C HIS A 18 -10.33 5.52 -21.14
N GLN A 19 -9.19 4.83 -21.19
CA GLN A 19 -9.15 3.37 -21.23
C GLN A 19 -8.37 2.77 -20.05
N ASN A 20 -7.38 3.49 -19.50
CA ASN A 20 -6.58 2.98 -18.39
C ASN A 20 -7.44 2.49 -17.22
N TYR A 21 -8.50 3.22 -16.87
CA TYR A 21 -9.39 2.84 -15.78
C TYR A 21 -10.03 1.45 -15.99
N ALA A 22 -10.44 1.13 -17.21
CA ALA A 22 -11.06 -0.16 -17.54
C ALA A 22 -10.04 -1.30 -17.62
N LEU A 23 -8.75 -0.98 -17.85
CA LEU A 23 -7.69 -1.98 -18.01
C LEU A 23 -7.14 -2.52 -16.67
N VAL A 24 -7.41 -1.86 -15.54
CA VAL A 24 -6.85 -2.24 -14.23
C VAL A 24 -7.68 -3.33 -13.52
N GLY A 25 -8.70 -3.87 -14.18
CA GLY A 25 -9.55 -4.96 -13.63
C GLY A 25 -10.48 -4.49 -12.51
N GLU A 26 -11.59 -5.21 -12.31
CA GLU A 26 -12.62 -4.84 -11.34
C GLU A 26 -12.10 -4.81 -9.89
N SER A 27 -11.11 -5.65 -9.57
CA SER A 27 -10.56 -5.83 -8.21
C SER A 27 -9.95 -4.55 -7.60
N HIS A 28 -9.47 -3.63 -8.41
CA HIS A 28 -8.84 -2.39 -7.94
C HIS A 28 -9.67 -1.14 -8.25
N VAL A 29 -10.75 -1.27 -9.03
CA VAL A 29 -11.60 -0.17 -9.51
C VAL A 29 -12.52 0.34 -8.40
N GLU A 30 -12.87 -0.51 -7.45
CA GLU A 30 -13.76 -0.18 -6.32
C GLU A 30 -13.03 0.50 -5.14
N LEU A 31 -11.70 0.53 -5.14
CA LEU A 31 -10.87 1.09 -4.05
C LEU A 31 -10.77 2.63 -4.12
N LYS A 32 -11.89 3.33 -4.31
CA LYS A 32 -11.96 4.80 -4.25
C LYS A 32 -12.22 5.26 -2.83
N GLY A 33 -11.72 6.45 -2.48
CA GLY A 33 -11.88 6.99 -1.13
C GLY A 33 -12.19 8.48 -1.09
N ASP A 34 -12.02 9.07 0.09
CA ASP A 34 -12.40 10.46 0.32
C ASP A 34 -11.41 11.46 -0.31
N TYR A 35 -11.91 12.61 -0.75
CA TYR A 35 -11.10 13.74 -1.24
C TYR A 35 -10.08 14.21 -0.20
N PHE A 36 -10.41 14.10 1.08
CA PHE A 36 -9.54 14.49 2.18
C PHE A 36 -8.68 13.35 2.74
N HIS A 37 -8.61 12.20 2.06
CA HIS A 37 -7.81 11.04 2.49
C HIS A 37 -6.38 11.43 2.86
N TYR A 38 -5.63 12.01 1.93
CA TYR A 38 -4.23 12.39 2.18
C TYR A 38 -4.07 13.52 3.21
N PHE A 39 -5.09 14.36 3.38
CA PHE A 39 -5.10 15.35 4.46
C PHE A 39 -5.22 14.69 5.84
N ARG A 40 -6.02 13.63 5.99
CA ARG A 40 -6.13 12.87 7.24
C ARG A 40 -4.83 12.13 7.57
N PHE A 41 -4.13 11.66 6.54
CA PHE A 41 -2.85 10.95 6.66
C PHE A 41 -1.60 11.85 6.59
N TYR A 42 -1.75 13.18 6.72
CA TYR A 42 -0.62 14.13 6.65
C TYR A 42 0.55 13.80 7.59
N HIS A 43 0.24 13.25 8.77
CA HIS A 43 1.25 12.88 9.78
C HIS A 43 2.15 11.73 9.32
N GLN A 44 1.69 10.87 8.40
CA GLN A 44 2.50 9.80 7.80
C GLN A 44 3.31 10.29 6.61
N ILE A 45 2.85 11.36 5.94
CA ILE A 45 3.51 11.94 4.77
C ILE A 45 4.65 12.87 5.18
N TRP A 46 4.37 13.78 6.12
CA TRP A 46 5.28 14.84 6.53
C TRP A 46 5.71 14.73 8.00
N GLY A 47 4.87 14.16 8.87
CA GLY A 47 5.05 14.28 10.31
C GLY A 47 4.59 15.65 10.84
N SER A 48 4.21 15.70 12.13
CA SER A 48 3.58 16.89 12.71
C SER A 48 4.51 18.11 12.73
N ALA A 49 5.78 17.93 13.10
CA ALA A 49 6.75 19.03 13.19
C ALA A 49 7.02 19.67 11.83
N TYR A 50 7.26 18.85 10.81
CA TYR A 50 7.43 19.31 9.45
C TYR A 50 6.18 20.01 8.92
N ALA A 51 4.99 19.45 9.17
CA ALA A 51 3.73 20.02 8.71
C ALA A 51 3.50 21.44 9.27
N VAL A 52 3.89 21.70 10.52
CA VAL A 52 3.84 23.05 11.11
C VAL A 52 4.72 24.03 10.33
N PHE A 53 5.98 23.67 10.07
CA PHE A 53 6.89 24.52 9.31
C PHE A 53 6.44 24.71 7.86
N LEU A 54 5.89 23.66 7.25
CA LEU A 54 5.30 23.72 5.91
C LEU A 54 4.16 24.75 5.86
N ILE A 55 3.22 24.72 6.81
CA ILE A 55 2.10 25.70 6.88
C ILE A 55 2.63 27.12 7.07
N LEU A 56 3.63 27.32 7.93
CA LEU A 56 4.25 28.62 8.14
C LEU A 56 4.94 29.14 6.86
N GLY A 57 5.67 28.27 6.17
CA GLY A 57 6.32 28.57 4.90
C GLY A 57 5.32 28.94 3.80
N ILE A 58 4.23 28.17 3.70
CA ILE A 58 3.10 28.47 2.79
C ILE A 58 2.55 29.86 3.08
N GLY A 59 2.29 30.20 4.35
CA GLY A 59 1.82 31.52 4.75
C GLY A 59 2.76 32.64 4.32
N ILE A 60 4.07 32.47 4.52
CA ILE A 60 5.09 33.45 4.09
C ILE A 60 5.04 33.62 2.58
N ILE A 61 5.10 32.53 1.81
CA ILE A 61 5.07 32.59 0.34
C ILE A 61 3.83 33.32 -0.16
N PHE A 62 2.63 33.01 0.37
CA PHE A 62 1.40 33.71 -0.01
C PHE A 62 1.46 35.21 0.29
N THR A 63 2.02 35.63 1.43
CA THR A 63 2.15 37.07 1.72
C THR A 63 3.10 37.78 0.75
N HIS A 64 4.16 37.11 0.28
CA HIS A 64 5.08 37.67 -0.70
C HIS A 64 4.46 37.75 -2.09
N VAL A 65 3.77 36.70 -2.54
CA VAL A 65 3.02 36.69 -3.79
C VAL A 65 1.98 37.81 -3.79
N PHE A 66 1.26 38.01 -2.69
CA PHE A 66 0.28 39.09 -2.57
C PHE A 66 0.91 40.48 -2.64
N LYS A 67 2.11 40.68 -2.07
CA LYS A 67 2.87 41.94 -2.20
C LYS A 67 3.38 42.17 -3.62
N LEU A 68 3.80 41.10 -4.30
CA LEU A 68 4.24 41.12 -5.70
C LEU A 68 3.10 41.54 -6.63
N VAL A 69 1.93 40.90 -6.52
CA VAL A 69 0.74 41.24 -7.32
C VAL A 69 0.31 42.70 -7.10
N ARG A 70 0.57 43.26 -5.91
CA ARG A 70 0.34 44.68 -5.60
C ARG A 70 1.46 45.62 -6.07
N GLY A 71 2.45 45.13 -6.80
CA GLY A 71 3.57 45.91 -7.33
C GLY A 71 4.55 46.42 -6.26
N LYS A 72 4.52 45.86 -5.04
CA LYS A 72 5.30 46.36 -3.89
C LYS A 72 6.63 45.61 -3.67
N SER A 73 7.03 44.74 -4.58
CA SER A 73 8.11 43.77 -4.35
C SER A 73 8.68 43.25 -5.67
N ARG A 74 10.01 43.03 -5.75
CA ARG A 74 10.73 42.41 -6.89
C ARG A 74 11.65 41.29 -6.38
N TYR A 75 11.09 40.16 -5.96
CA TYR A 75 11.90 39.04 -5.44
C TYR A 75 11.70 37.81 -6.33
N GLU A 76 12.60 37.64 -7.30
CA GLU A 76 12.62 36.51 -8.27
C GLU A 76 12.68 35.14 -7.56
N PHE A 77 13.48 35.01 -6.50
CA PHE A 77 13.62 33.77 -5.73
C PHE A 77 12.29 33.26 -5.14
N VAL A 78 11.37 34.15 -4.75
CA VAL A 78 10.09 33.76 -4.16
C VAL A 78 9.11 33.29 -5.25
N GLU A 79 9.24 33.80 -6.47
CA GLU A 79 8.43 33.38 -7.61
C GLU A 79 8.80 31.96 -8.06
N GLU A 80 10.10 31.67 -8.16
CA GLU A 80 10.59 30.33 -8.52
C GLU A 80 10.16 29.29 -7.49
N VAL A 81 10.32 29.60 -6.19
CA VAL A 81 9.88 28.69 -5.12
C VAL A 81 8.36 28.56 -5.09
N PHE A 82 7.61 29.63 -5.39
CA PHE A 82 6.15 29.55 -5.49
C PHE A 82 5.70 28.65 -6.65
N ILE A 83 6.32 28.76 -7.83
CA ILE A 83 6.02 27.91 -8.99
C ILE A 83 6.39 26.45 -8.68
N LEU A 84 7.55 26.21 -8.07
CA LEU A 84 8.00 24.88 -7.66
C LEU A 84 7.02 24.26 -6.65
N PHE A 85 6.61 25.02 -5.63
CA PHE A 85 5.64 24.59 -4.62
C PHE A 85 4.25 24.32 -5.23
N LEU A 86 3.75 25.24 -6.06
CA LEU A 86 2.43 25.14 -6.66
C LEU A 86 2.35 23.97 -7.65
N GLY A 87 3.37 23.84 -8.52
CA GLY A 87 3.40 22.81 -9.54
C GLY A 87 3.65 21.41 -8.98
N ASN A 88 4.67 21.27 -8.12
CA ASN A 88 5.06 19.98 -7.58
C ASN A 88 4.25 19.62 -6.34
N THR A 89 4.41 20.35 -5.23
CA THR A 89 3.76 19.97 -3.96
C THR A 89 2.24 20.03 -4.04
N VAL A 90 1.67 21.18 -4.42
CA VAL A 90 0.21 21.36 -4.46
C VAL A 90 -0.41 20.60 -5.62
N GLY A 91 0.17 20.73 -6.82
CA GLY A 91 -0.32 20.07 -8.02
C GLY A 91 -0.37 18.55 -7.90
N CYS A 92 0.72 17.90 -7.51
CA CYS A 92 0.74 16.45 -7.34
C CYS A 92 -0.12 15.99 -6.15
N PHE A 93 -0.19 16.76 -5.05
CA PHE A 93 -1.08 16.42 -3.93
C PHE A 93 -2.55 16.44 -4.35
N ILE A 94 -2.99 17.49 -5.07
CA ILE A 94 -4.35 17.59 -5.59
C ILE A 94 -4.60 16.48 -6.61
N LEU A 95 -3.66 16.24 -7.53
CA LEU A 95 -3.79 15.17 -8.52
C LEU A 95 -4.00 13.81 -7.84
N HIS A 96 -3.14 13.42 -6.90
CA HIS A 96 -3.29 12.13 -6.22
C HIS A 96 -4.59 12.05 -5.40
N SER A 97 -5.03 13.16 -4.79
CA SER A 97 -6.31 13.23 -4.08
C SER A 97 -7.49 13.03 -5.03
N LEU A 98 -7.47 13.67 -6.21
CA LEU A 98 -8.50 13.51 -7.24
C LEU A 98 -8.48 12.11 -7.85
N LEU A 99 -7.31 11.56 -8.14
CA LEU A 99 -7.17 10.21 -8.68
C LEU A 99 -7.70 9.14 -7.72
N TYR A 100 -7.57 9.35 -6.41
CA TYR A 100 -8.12 8.43 -5.42
C TYR A 100 -9.63 8.63 -5.19
N ALA A 101 -10.13 9.86 -5.30
CA ALA A 101 -11.54 10.15 -4.99
C ALA A 101 -12.49 10.03 -6.19
N VAL A 102 -12.03 10.31 -7.42
CA VAL A 102 -12.89 10.35 -8.60
C VAL A 102 -12.89 8.99 -9.32
N PRO A 103 -14.04 8.31 -9.43
CA PRO A 103 -14.16 7.10 -10.23
C PRO A 103 -14.04 7.41 -11.73
N GLY A 104 -13.55 6.45 -12.52
CA GLY A 104 -13.43 6.57 -13.98
C GLY A 104 -12.16 7.23 -14.49
N ILE A 105 -11.36 7.86 -13.61
CA ILE A 105 -10.05 8.43 -13.95
C ILE A 105 -8.99 7.57 -13.30
N LEU A 106 -7.96 7.17 -14.08
CA LEU A 106 -6.68 6.54 -13.68
C LEU A 106 -6.63 5.90 -12.29
N ASN A 107 -6.29 4.62 -12.22
CA ASN A 107 -6.34 3.96 -10.92
C ASN A 107 -5.27 4.45 -9.93
N ASN A 108 -5.67 4.65 -8.67
CA ASN A 108 -4.81 5.06 -7.57
C ASN A 108 -5.34 4.40 -6.29
N LEU A 109 -4.49 3.64 -5.60
CA LEU A 109 -4.84 2.87 -4.40
C LEU A 109 -4.82 3.68 -3.09
N GLY A 110 -4.72 5.01 -3.17
CA GLY A 110 -4.72 5.85 -1.96
C GLY A 110 -3.45 5.72 -1.10
N MET A 111 -2.38 5.13 -1.63
CA MET A 111 -1.19 4.81 -0.84
C MET A 111 -0.39 6.08 -0.54
N VAL A 112 -0.11 6.31 0.75
CA VAL A 112 0.66 7.48 1.22
C VAL A 112 2.06 7.57 0.59
N ARG A 113 2.64 6.45 0.17
CA ARG A 113 3.96 6.40 -0.50
C ARG A 113 4.01 7.19 -1.82
N TYR A 114 2.89 7.39 -2.50
CA TYR A 114 2.85 8.21 -3.70
C TYR A 114 3.25 9.66 -3.43
N LEU A 115 2.96 10.16 -2.22
CA LEU A 115 3.26 11.52 -1.81
C LEU A 115 4.69 11.69 -1.30
N ALA A 116 5.49 10.62 -1.20
CA ALA A 116 6.91 10.72 -0.87
C ALA A 116 7.68 11.60 -1.88
N THR A 117 7.20 11.65 -3.13
CA THR A 117 7.72 12.52 -4.19
C THR A 117 7.57 14.02 -3.88
N LEU A 118 6.66 14.40 -2.98
CA LEU A 118 6.44 15.78 -2.56
C LEU A 118 7.42 16.23 -1.48
N ILE A 119 8.12 15.32 -0.82
CA ILE A 119 8.97 15.63 0.33
C ILE A 119 10.07 16.64 -0.04
N PRO A 120 10.84 16.49 -1.13
CA PRO A 120 11.90 17.45 -1.44
C PRO A 120 11.40 18.88 -1.67
N SER A 121 10.31 19.05 -2.42
CA SER A 121 9.74 20.37 -2.73
C SER A 121 9.10 21.02 -1.50
N SER A 122 8.35 20.24 -0.72
CA SER A 122 7.76 20.73 0.53
C SER A 122 8.83 21.04 1.59
N ALA A 123 10.02 20.43 1.53
CA ALA A 123 11.06 20.65 2.52
C ALA A 123 11.68 22.05 2.39
N ILE A 124 11.86 22.51 1.16
CA ILE A 124 12.30 23.88 0.86
C ILE A 124 11.30 24.89 1.44
N VAL A 125 10.00 24.63 1.28
CA VAL A 125 8.94 25.50 1.82
C VAL A 125 8.93 25.46 3.35
N ALA A 126 9.10 24.27 3.95
CA ALA A 126 9.22 24.14 5.41
C ALA A 126 10.44 24.91 5.96
N LEU A 127 11.58 24.89 5.26
CA LEU A 127 12.76 25.69 5.62
C LEU A 127 12.48 27.20 5.55
N ILE A 128 11.70 27.67 4.57
CA ILE A 128 11.23 29.06 4.54
C ILE A 128 10.38 29.36 5.78
N GLY A 129 9.53 28.43 6.20
CA GLY A 129 8.77 28.53 7.45
C GLY A 129 9.65 28.61 8.69
N LEU A 130 10.75 27.84 8.72
CA LEU A 130 11.72 27.87 9.82
C LEU A 130 12.44 29.22 9.91
N ASN A 131 12.67 29.91 8.79
CA ASN A 131 13.31 31.23 8.77
C ASN A 131 12.51 32.34 9.51
N ILE A 132 11.31 32.05 10.00
CA ILE A 132 10.58 32.93 10.95
C ILE A 132 11.42 33.23 12.20
N ILE A 133 12.31 32.32 12.61
CA ILE A 133 13.21 32.53 13.75
C ILE A 133 14.20 33.69 13.54
N ASP A 134 14.44 34.09 12.29
CA ASP A 134 15.33 35.21 11.95
C ASP A 134 14.61 36.56 11.90
N LEU A 135 13.29 36.58 12.14
CA LEU A 135 12.55 37.83 12.18
C LEU A 135 13.08 38.75 13.31
N PRO A 136 13.09 40.08 13.11
CA PRO A 136 13.63 41.03 14.09
C PRO A 136 13.03 40.91 15.49
N LYS A 137 11.75 40.50 15.57
CA LYS A 137 11.04 40.26 16.84
C LYS A 137 11.63 39.08 17.62
N PHE A 138 12.05 38.01 16.94
CA PHE A 138 12.70 36.84 17.55
C PHE A 138 14.14 37.15 17.95
N ASN A 139 14.88 37.90 17.13
CA ASN A 139 16.26 38.32 17.44
C ASN A 139 16.38 39.23 18.66
N ARG A 140 15.28 39.85 19.11
CA ARG A 140 15.25 40.62 20.36
C ARG A 140 15.41 39.74 21.60
N ILE A 141 15.12 38.44 21.51
CA ILE A 141 15.16 37.48 22.62
C ILE A 141 16.24 36.43 22.30
N VAL A 142 17.46 36.68 22.79
CA VAL A 142 18.68 35.93 22.43
C VAL A 142 18.58 34.41 22.68
N PHE A 143 17.80 33.98 23.67
CA PHE A 143 17.62 32.55 24.00
C PHE A 143 16.53 31.84 23.17
N LEU A 144 15.63 32.58 22.50
CA LEU A 144 14.47 31.97 21.86
C LEU A 144 14.85 31.19 20.59
N LYS A 145 15.80 31.71 19.81
CA LYS A 145 16.32 31.06 18.60
C LYS A 145 16.96 29.68 18.88
N PRO A 146 17.94 29.54 19.80
CA PRO A 146 18.52 28.22 20.08
C PRO A 146 17.48 27.27 20.69
N VAL A 147 16.54 27.76 21.51
CA VAL A 147 15.46 26.93 22.07
C VAL A 147 14.57 26.37 20.97
N VAL A 148 14.09 27.19 20.03
CA VAL A 148 13.27 26.71 18.90
C VAL A 148 14.04 25.71 18.05
N LEU A 149 15.32 25.96 17.77
CA LEU A 149 16.15 25.03 16.99
C LEU A 149 16.34 23.68 17.70
N ILE A 150 16.62 23.69 19.01
CA ILE A 150 16.72 22.48 19.83
C ILE A 150 15.39 21.73 19.83
N ILE A 151 14.26 22.42 20.05
CA ILE A 151 12.93 21.79 20.01
C ILE A 151 12.66 21.18 18.65
N THR A 152 12.97 21.87 17.56
CA THR A 152 12.81 21.33 16.19
C THR A 152 13.64 20.07 15.98
N VAL A 153 14.91 20.09 16.37
CA VAL A 153 15.79 18.91 16.29
C VAL A 153 15.22 17.77 17.12
N VAL A 154 14.83 18.02 18.38
CA VAL A 154 14.22 17.01 19.25
C VAL A 154 12.95 16.44 18.63
N LEU A 155 12.07 17.27 18.06
CA LEU A 155 10.85 16.81 17.42
C LEU A 155 11.11 15.99 16.15
N ILE A 156 12.10 16.35 15.35
CA ILE A 156 12.51 15.58 14.17
C ILE A 156 13.01 14.20 14.60
N PHE A 157 13.96 14.16 15.54
CA PHE A 157 14.50 12.90 16.07
C PHE A 157 13.41 12.07 16.75
N TRP A 158 12.57 12.68 17.58
CA TRP A 158 11.48 12.00 18.25
C TRP A 158 10.47 11.42 17.25
N SER A 159 10.06 12.20 16.25
CA SER A 159 9.15 11.73 15.20
C SER A 159 9.73 10.52 14.46
N SER A 160 11.03 10.54 14.13
CA SER A 160 11.71 9.41 13.48
C SER A 160 11.80 8.18 14.37
N LEU A 161 11.94 8.34 15.68
CA LEU A 161 12.00 7.23 16.64
C LEU A 161 10.61 6.70 17.03
N SER A 162 9.58 7.56 17.03
CA SER A 162 8.21 7.20 17.42
C SER A 162 7.40 6.58 16.29
N GLN A 163 7.80 6.81 15.04
CA GLN A 163 7.13 6.22 13.88
C GLN A 163 7.55 4.75 13.71
N TRP A 164 6.58 3.84 13.88
CA TRP A 164 6.65 2.40 13.54
C TRP A 164 8.00 1.75 13.81
N PHE A 165 8.33 1.63 15.10
CA PHE A 165 9.62 1.08 15.52
C PHE A 165 9.70 -0.44 15.30
N PHE A 166 10.87 -0.87 14.86
CA PHE A 166 11.26 -2.27 14.68
C PHE A 166 11.26 -3.04 16.03
N PRO A 167 10.82 -4.31 16.10
CA PRO A 167 10.35 -5.13 14.99
C PRO A 167 8.95 -4.72 14.53
N PHE A 168 8.75 -4.67 13.21
CA PHE A 168 7.44 -4.45 12.63
C PHE A 168 6.50 -5.58 13.08
N LYS A 169 5.35 -5.22 13.64
CA LYS A 169 4.32 -6.21 13.93
C LYS A 169 3.81 -6.77 12.60
N PRO A 170 3.64 -8.10 12.47
CA PRO A 170 3.06 -8.68 11.28
C PRO A 170 1.63 -8.15 11.10
N ASN A 171 1.25 -7.84 9.86
CA ASN A 171 -0.13 -7.49 9.53
C ASN A 171 -0.99 -8.77 9.45
N GLN A 172 -2.30 -8.61 9.25
CA GLN A 172 -3.25 -9.71 9.15
C GLN A 172 -2.84 -10.77 8.10
N GLU A 173 -2.36 -10.32 6.92
CA GLU A 173 -1.97 -11.21 5.82
C GLU A 173 -0.78 -12.08 6.23
N GLN A 174 0.23 -11.46 6.84
CA GLN A 174 1.40 -12.17 7.37
C GLN A 174 1.02 -13.18 8.44
N ILE A 175 0.08 -12.84 9.33
CA ILE A 175 -0.36 -13.72 10.40
C ILE A 175 -1.06 -14.95 9.80
N VAL A 176 -2.03 -14.75 8.92
CA VAL A 176 -2.79 -15.84 8.27
C VAL A 176 -1.88 -16.70 7.38
N MET A 177 -1.02 -16.09 6.57
CA MET A 177 -0.07 -16.80 5.71
C MET A 177 0.93 -17.62 6.51
N LYS A 178 1.39 -17.11 7.66
CA LYS A 178 2.26 -17.86 8.56
C LYS A 178 1.53 -19.09 9.12
N GLN A 179 0.26 -18.98 9.49
CA GLN A 179 -0.53 -20.14 9.93
C GLN A 179 -0.73 -21.17 8.81
N MET A 180 -0.98 -20.70 7.58
CA MET A 180 -1.09 -21.59 6.43
C MET A 180 0.21 -22.32 6.12
N ALA A 181 1.34 -21.61 6.16
CA ALA A 181 2.67 -22.19 6.00
C ALA A 181 2.96 -23.26 7.08
N ASN A 182 2.69 -22.94 8.36
CA ASN A 182 2.84 -23.89 9.46
C ASN A 182 1.98 -25.15 9.27
N TYR A 183 0.74 -24.99 8.82
CA TYR A 183 -0.16 -26.11 8.52
C TYR A 183 0.40 -27.01 7.42
N ILE A 184 0.85 -26.44 6.31
CA ILE A 184 1.43 -27.20 5.19
C ILE A 184 2.70 -27.92 5.61
N GLN A 185 3.61 -27.26 6.35
CA GLN A 185 4.83 -27.90 6.85
C GLN A 185 4.53 -29.10 7.75
N LYS A 186 3.55 -28.96 8.63
CA LYS A 186 3.22 -29.97 9.64
C LYS A 186 2.44 -31.14 9.05
N GLU A 187 1.38 -30.86 8.30
CA GLU A 187 0.43 -31.87 7.84
C GLU A 187 0.76 -32.39 6.43
N MET A 188 1.59 -31.68 5.66
CA MET A 188 1.90 -32.01 4.26
C MET A 188 3.40 -31.85 3.91
N PRO A 189 4.36 -32.36 4.70
CA PRO A 189 5.80 -32.12 4.47
C PRO A 189 6.29 -32.58 3.08
N ASP A 190 5.67 -33.63 2.53
CA ASP A 190 6.05 -34.25 1.25
C ASP A 190 5.15 -33.84 0.07
N PHE A 191 4.52 -32.67 0.14
CA PHE A 191 3.72 -32.19 -0.99
C PHE A 191 4.58 -32.12 -2.27
N LYS A 192 3.97 -32.46 -3.41
CA LYS A 192 4.64 -32.51 -4.71
C LYS A 192 4.99 -31.11 -5.21
N LYS A 193 3.97 -30.28 -5.40
CA LYS A 193 4.08 -28.91 -5.90
C LYS A 193 2.96 -28.04 -5.37
N ILE A 194 3.25 -26.77 -5.13
CA ILE A 194 2.26 -25.77 -4.70
C ILE A 194 2.30 -24.53 -5.59
N TYR A 195 1.11 -24.08 -5.98
CA TYR A 195 0.89 -22.85 -6.71
C TYR A 195 0.34 -21.77 -5.77
N PHE A 196 0.85 -20.56 -5.86
CA PHE A 196 0.49 -19.46 -4.96
C PHE A 196 0.78 -18.10 -5.62
N SER A 197 0.26 -17.00 -5.06
CA SER A 197 0.65 -15.64 -5.47
C SER A 197 1.22 -14.79 -4.33
N HIS A 198 0.91 -15.14 -3.07
CA HIS A 198 1.33 -14.35 -1.92
C HIS A 198 2.87 -14.36 -1.73
N PRO A 199 3.55 -13.20 -1.79
CA PRO A 199 5.02 -13.13 -1.88
C PRO A 199 5.74 -13.61 -0.61
N LEU A 200 5.10 -13.50 0.56
CA LEU A 200 5.70 -13.94 1.83
C LEU A 200 5.44 -15.42 2.15
N PHE A 201 4.63 -16.12 1.35
CA PHE A 201 4.32 -17.53 1.64
C PHE A 201 5.58 -18.42 1.63
N PRO A 202 6.46 -18.40 0.61
CA PRO A 202 7.66 -19.24 0.60
C PRO A 202 8.59 -18.96 1.77
N TYR A 203 8.67 -17.70 2.20
CA TYR A 203 9.46 -17.31 3.36
C TYR A 203 8.96 -17.98 4.64
N TYR A 204 7.65 -17.95 4.91
CA TYR A 204 7.09 -18.62 6.09
C TYR A 204 7.10 -20.13 5.97
N ALA A 205 6.93 -20.65 4.75
CA ALA A 205 6.95 -22.07 4.47
C ALA A 205 8.36 -22.66 4.43
N GLU A 206 9.41 -21.84 4.58
CA GLU A 206 10.82 -22.24 4.44
C GLU A 206 11.11 -22.95 3.11
N LEU A 207 10.44 -22.49 2.05
CA LEU A 207 10.58 -23.01 0.69
C LEU A 207 11.49 -22.08 -0.13
N ASP A 208 12.32 -22.67 -0.99
CA ASP A 208 13.06 -21.90 -1.99
C ASP A 208 12.08 -21.40 -3.07
N PRO A 209 11.85 -20.07 -3.21
CA PRO A 209 10.94 -19.54 -4.22
C PRO A 209 11.42 -19.80 -5.66
N TYR A 210 12.66 -20.25 -5.86
CA TYR A 210 13.24 -20.57 -7.15
C TYR A 210 13.23 -22.08 -7.48
N ASP A 211 12.81 -22.95 -6.55
CA ASP A 211 12.63 -24.38 -6.85
C ASP A 211 11.32 -24.63 -7.60
N ILE A 212 11.39 -24.50 -8.92
CA ILE A 212 10.27 -24.69 -9.85
C ILE A 212 9.61 -26.07 -9.78
N ASN A 213 10.25 -27.06 -9.14
CA ASN A 213 9.67 -28.40 -8.97
C ASN A 213 8.74 -28.45 -7.77
N LYS A 214 9.00 -27.64 -6.74
CA LYS A 214 8.23 -27.57 -5.49
C LYS A 214 7.23 -26.43 -5.49
N VAL A 215 7.58 -25.28 -6.05
CA VAL A 215 6.76 -24.06 -5.93
C VAL A 215 6.62 -23.36 -7.28
N GLU A 216 5.47 -22.73 -7.52
CA GLU A 216 5.25 -21.92 -8.71
C GLU A 216 4.35 -20.72 -8.40
N VAL A 217 4.75 -19.55 -8.90
CA VAL A 217 3.97 -18.31 -8.71
C VAL A 217 2.93 -18.18 -9.81
N LEU A 218 1.66 -18.06 -9.42
CA LEU A 218 0.56 -17.75 -10.33
C LEU A 218 0.48 -16.23 -10.50
N TRP A 219 0.88 -15.72 -11.66
CA TRP A 219 0.85 -14.29 -11.96
C TRP A 219 -0.43 -13.82 -12.68
N SER A 220 -1.21 -14.75 -13.25
CA SER A 220 -2.44 -14.43 -13.98
C SER A 220 -3.39 -15.62 -14.05
N ALA A 221 -4.68 -15.32 -14.28
CA ALA A 221 -5.75 -16.31 -14.43
C ALA A 221 -5.58 -17.13 -15.72
N ASP A 222 -4.63 -18.06 -15.74
CA ASP A 222 -4.61 -19.12 -16.74
C ASP A 222 -5.43 -20.31 -16.21
N LEU A 223 -6.76 -20.16 -16.28
CA LEU A 223 -7.71 -21.18 -15.82
C LEU A 223 -7.57 -22.48 -16.62
N GLU A 224 -7.09 -22.40 -17.86
CA GLU A 224 -6.78 -23.57 -18.67
C GLU A 224 -5.57 -24.32 -18.11
N HIS A 225 -4.49 -23.61 -17.78
CA HIS A 225 -3.34 -24.19 -17.09
C HIS A 225 -3.74 -24.83 -15.76
N LEU A 226 -4.54 -24.15 -14.94
CA LEU A 226 -5.05 -24.71 -13.69
C LEU A 226 -5.87 -25.98 -13.93
N SER A 227 -6.64 -26.05 -15.01
CA SER A 227 -7.42 -27.24 -15.39
C SER A 227 -6.55 -28.40 -15.89
N GLN A 228 -5.28 -28.18 -16.17
CA GLN A 228 -4.33 -29.21 -16.65
C GLN A 228 -3.24 -29.61 -15.63
N LEU A 229 -3.23 -29.02 -14.44
CA LEU A 229 -2.29 -29.38 -13.38
C LEU A 229 -2.28 -30.89 -13.06
N PRO A 230 -1.15 -31.46 -12.62
CA PRO A 230 -1.12 -32.86 -12.18
C PRO A 230 -1.93 -33.10 -10.90
N ASP A 231 -2.39 -34.33 -10.70
CA ASP A 231 -3.03 -34.75 -9.45
C ASP A 231 -2.15 -34.56 -8.22
N SER A 232 -2.80 -34.25 -7.11
CA SER A 232 -2.19 -33.94 -5.82
C SER A 232 -1.36 -32.65 -5.81
N THR A 233 -1.54 -31.78 -6.80
CA THR A 233 -0.97 -30.42 -6.80
C THR A 233 -1.75 -29.54 -5.83
N LEU A 234 -1.03 -28.76 -5.03
CA LEU A 234 -1.63 -27.80 -4.10
C LEU A 234 -1.81 -26.43 -4.77
N ILE A 235 -2.89 -25.75 -4.39
CA ILE A 235 -3.12 -24.35 -4.72
C ILE A 235 -3.39 -23.61 -3.40
N LEU A 236 -2.53 -22.64 -3.09
CA LEU A 236 -2.76 -21.69 -2.03
C LEU A 236 -3.46 -20.46 -2.62
N TRP A 237 -4.74 -20.34 -2.32
CA TRP A 237 -5.54 -19.18 -2.67
C TRP A 237 -5.55 -18.17 -1.51
N ASP A 238 -5.41 -16.90 -1.85
CA ASP A 238 -5.49 -15.79 -0.91
C ASP A 238 -6.38 -14.68 -1.47
N SER A 239 -7.10 -14.00 -0.59
CA SER A 239 -8.10 -12.99 -0.98
C SER A 239 -7.53 -11.70 -1.58
N HIS A 240 -6.21 -11.52 -1.57
CA HIS A 240 -5.55 -10.30 -2.07
C HIS A 240 -4.90 -10.56 -3.44
N PHE A 241 -3.82 -11.36 -3.47
CA PHE A 241 -3.00 -11.56 -4.66
C PHE A 241 -3.66 -12.53 -5.63
N LEU A 242 -4.02 -13.74 -5.22
CA LEU A 242 -4.59 -14.71 -6.18
C LEU A 242 -5.98 -14.30 -6.69
N LYS A 243 -6.81 -13.70 -5.82
CA LYS A 243 -8.10 -13.10 -6.22
C LYS A 243 -7.92 -11.85 -7.08
N GLY A 244 -7.10 -10.91 -6.63
CA GLY A 244 -6.98 -9.57 -7.22
C GLY A 244 -6.09 -9.53 -8.46
N ASP A 245 -4.82 -9.90 -8.30
CA ASP A 245 -3.80 -9.87 -9.36
C ASP A 245 -3.86 -11.15 -10.22
N GLY A 246 -4.06 -12.29 -9.58
CA GLY A 246 -4.19 -13.59 -10.22
C GLY A 246 -5.55 -13.82 -10.88
N GLY A 247 -6.56 -13.00 -10.59
CA GLY A 247 -7.89 -13.06 -11.23
C GLY A 247 -8.68 -14.36 -11.01
N ILE A 248 -8.33 -15.15 -10.00
CA ILE A 248 -9.00 -16.43 -9.70
C ILE A 248 -9.95 -16.19 -8.51
N PRO A 249 -11.28 -16.12 -8.74
CA PRO A 249 -12.23 -15.95 -7.65
C PRO A 249 -12.29 -17.21 -6.79
N PHE A 250 -12.65 -17.04 -5.52
CA PHE A 250 -12.77 -18.15 -4.56
C PHE A 250 -13.70 -19.24 -5.07
N GLU A 251 -14.84 -18.82 -5.63
CA GLU A 251 -15.91 -19.67 -6.14
C GLU A 251 -15.40 -20.61 -7.23
N TRP A 252 -14.45 -20.15 -8.06
CA TRP A 252 -13.88 -20.97 -9.12
C TRP A 252 -13.12 -22.18 -8.57
N LEU A 253 -12.44 -22.06 -7.43
CA LEU A 253 -11.78 -23.20 -6.79
C LEU A 253 -12.74 -24.02 -5.94
N SER A 254 -13.66 -23.37 -5.22
CA SER A 254 -14.56 -24.06 -4.28
C SER A 254 -15.68 -24.86 -4.97
N GLU A 255 -16.14 -24.41 -6.14
CA GLU A 255 -17.21 -25.08 -6.89
C GLU A 255 -16.68 -26.05 -7.95
N ASN A 256 -15.36 -26.01 -8.23
CA ASN A 256 -14.77 -26.86 -9.26
C ASN A 256 -14.60 -28.30 -8.75
N PRO A 257 -15.19 -29.28 -9.44
CA PRO A 257 -15.19 -30.68 -9.00
C PRO A 257 -13.80 -31.33 -9.08
N ASN A 258 -12.77 -30.65 -9.59
CA ASN A 258 -11.40 -31.17 -9.61
C ASN A 258 -10.56 -30.70 -8.41
N TYR A 259 -11.15 -29.93 -7.50
CA TYR A 259 -10.46 -29.36 -6.34
C TYR A 259 -11.17 -29.72 -5.04
N ILE A 260 -10.37 -30.03 -4.02
CA ILE A 260 -10.85 -30.19 -2.64
C ILE A 260 -10.20 -29.09 -1.81
N MET A 261 -10.99 -28.39 -1.02
CA MET A 261 -10.45 -27.56 0.04
C MET A 261 -9.91 -28.45 1.16
N LEU A 262 -8.67 -28.18 1.59
CA LEU A 262 -8.03 -28.84 2.72
C LEU A 262 -8.04 -27.99 3.97
N LYS A 263 -7.94 -26.66 3.81
CA LYS A 263 -7.85 -25.72 4.92
C LYS A 263 -8.39 -24.36 4.54
N HIS A 264 -9.03 -23.69 5.50
CA HIS A 264 -9.52 -22.33 5.36
C HIS A 264 -9.19 -21.55 6.63
N TYR A 265 -8.34 -20.54 6.50
CA TYR A 265 -8.08 -19.55 7.53
C TYR A 265 -8.67 -18.20 7.15
N ASP A 266 -9.35 -17.55 8.10
CA ASP A 266 -9.86 -16.20 7.96
C ASP A 266 -9.41 -15.35 9.15
N TYR A 267 -9.11 -14.08 8.91
CA TYR A 267 -8.71 -13.17 9.97
C TYR A 267 -9.93 -12.69 10.76
N ILE A 268 -9.85 -12.73 12.10
CA ILE A 268 -11.02 -12.51 12.97
C ILE A 268 -11.73 -11.16 12.80
N PHE A 269 -11.02 -10.12 12.37
CA PHE A 269 -11.59 -8.76 12.26
C PHE A 269 -12.06 -8.48 10.83
N PRO A 270 -13.39 -8.35 10.60
CA PRO A 270 -13.93 -8.15 9.26
C PRO A 270 -13.46 -6.86 8.59
N GLU A 271 -13.12 -5.81 9.36
CA GLU A 271 -12.62 -4.55 8.78
C GLU A 271 -11.22 -4.68 8.16
N LEU A 272 -10.51 -5.76 8.49
CA LEU A 272 -9.20 -6.14 7.98
C LEU A 272 -9.27 -7.56 7.41
N SER A 273 -10.36 -7.88 6.71
CA SER A 273 -10.59 -9.23 6.19
C SER A 273 -9.43 -9.67 5.31
N PHE A 274 -8.86 -10.82 5.63
CA PHE A 274 -7.93 -11.53 4.78
C PHE A 274 -8.09 -13.02 5.04
N GLU A 275 -8.39 -13.75 3.98
CA GLU A 275 -8.63 -15.19 4.04
C GLU A 275 -7.67 -15.91 3.11
N ALA A 276 -7.35 -17.14 3.51
CA ALA A 276 -6.45 -18.03 2.82
C ALA A 276 -7.00 -19.43 2.81
N CYS A 277 -7.08 -20.02 1.62
CA CYS A 277 -7.60 -21.35 1.41
C CYS A 277 -6.55 -22.22 0.74
N LEU A 278 -6.35 -23.42 1.27
CA LEU A 278 -5.53 -24.44 0.64
C LEU A 278 -6.43 -25.42 -0.09
N PHE A 279 -6.18 -25.59 -1.38
CA PHE A 279 -6.83 -26.59 -2.21
C PHE A 279 -5.84 -27.64 -2.65
N ILE A 280 -6.34 -28.83 -2.92
CA ILE A 280 -5.61 -29.89 -3.61
C ILE A 280 -6.39 -30.31 -4.84
N ARG A 281 -5.68 -30.54 -5.94
CA ARG A 281 -6.26 -31.12 -7.14
C ARG A 281 -6.45 -32.63 -6.98
N GLY A 282 -7.61 -33.13 -7.37
CA GLY A 282 -7.86 -34.55 -7.60
C GLY A 282 -8.99 -34.76 -8.59
N ASP A 283 -9.01 -35.91 -9.27
CA ASP A 283 -10.07 -36.25 -10.22
C ASP A 283 -11.39 -36.61 -9.49
N ASN A 284 -12.41 -35.75 -9.61
CA ASN A 284 -13.74 -35.90 -8.99
C ASN A 284 -13.70 -36.37 -7.52
N PRO A 285 -13.02 -35.65 -6.63
CA PRO A 285 -12.97 -36.00 -5.24
C PRO A 285 -14.29 -35.70 -4.53
N VAL A 286 -14.60 -36.46 -3.48
CA VAL A 286 -15.77 -36.21 -2.64
C VAL A 286 -15.51 -34.97 -1.78
N PRO A 287 -16.29 -33.88 -1.90
CA PRO A 287 -16.09 -32.68 -1.10
C PRO A 287 -16.31 -32.98 0.38
N VAL A 288 -15.36 -32.57 1.22
CA VAL A 288 -15.51 -32.61 2.67
C VAL A 288 -15.71 -31.17 3.16
N PRO A 289 -16.73 -30.88 3.98
CA PRO A 289 -16.90 -29.56 4.56
C PRO A 289 -15.66 -29.20 5.40
N VAL A 290 -14.99 -28.11 5.02
CA VAL A 290 -13.86 -27.56 5.79
C VAL A 290 -14.39 -26.37 6.60
N PRO A 291 -14.29 -26.41 7.94
CA PRO A 291 -14.68 -25.26 8.75
C PRO A 291 -13.72 -24.09 8.52
N VAL A 292 -14.27 -22.88 8.58
CA VAL A 292 -13.46 -21.66 8.62
C VAL A 292 -12.83 -21.54 10.00
N GLU A 293 -11.50 -21.51 10.06
CA GLU A 293 -10.76 -21.32 11.29
C GLU A 293 -10.29 -19.88 11.40
N LEU A 294 -10.70 -19.20 12.48
CA LEU A 294 -10.38 -17.80 12.71
C LEU A 294 -8.98 -17.65 13.29
N VAL A 295 -8.19 -16.78 12.68
CA VAL A 295 -6.84 -16.44 13.12
C VAL A 295 -6.86 -15.11 13.88
N TYR A 296 -6.31 -15.15 15.08
CA TYR A 296 -6.25 -14.03 16.01
C TYR A 296 -4.97 -13.19 15.81
N PRO A 297 -4.92 -11.94 16.30
CA PRO A 297 -3.76 -11.06 16.15
C PRO A 297 -2.45 -11.59 16.76
N ASP A 298 -2.54 -12.49 17.73
CA ASP A 298 -1.40 -13.17 18.34
C ASP A 298 -0.99 -14.43 17.58
N GLY A 299 -1.69 -14.77 16.50
CA GLY A 299 -1.49 -15.96 15.68
C GLY A 299 -2.17 -17.21 16.21
N GLN A 300 -2.97 -17.15 17.28
CA GLN A 300 -3.77 -18.30 17.69
C GLN A 300 -4.89 -18.57 16.68
N VAL A 301 -5.34 -19.81 16.63
CA VAL A 301 -6.40 -20.26 15.72
C VAL A 301 -7.57 -20.79 16.52
N SER A 302 -8.81 -20.42 16.16
CA SER A 302 -10.01 -20.93 16.83
C SER A 302 -10.06 -22.46 16.77
N GLY A 303 -10.13 -23.12 17.92
CA GLY A 303 -10.13 -24.59 18.02
C GLY A 303 -8.76 -25.21 18.34
N SER A 304 -7.67 -24.43 18.33
CA SER A 304 -6.41 -24.85 18.95
C SER A 304 -6.52 -24.68 20.47
N THR A 305 -6.71 -25.78 21.20
CA THR A 305 -6.54 -25.76 22.66
C THR A 305 -5.16 -25.22 23.00
N LEU A 306 -5.12 -24.10 23.73
CA LEU A 306 -3.95 -23.57 24.43
C LEU A 306 -3.23 -24.71 25.17
N GLN A 307 -2.14 -25.23 24.61
CA GLN A 307 -1.07 -25.82 25.40
C GLN A 307 -0.02 -24.73 25.58
N VAL A 308 -0.22 -23.92 26.61
CA VAL A 308 0.83 -23.09 27.18
C VAL A 308 1.65 -24.01 28.10
N PRO A 309 2.99 -24.07 27.99
CA PRO A 309 3.83 -24.73 28.99
C PRO A 309 3.80 -24.01 30.34
#